data_AF-A0A9N8D5U1-F1
#
_entry.id   AF-A0A9N8D5U1-F1
#
_cell.length_a   1.000
_cell.length_b   1.000
_cell.length_c   1.000
_cell.angle_alpha   90.00
_cell.angle_beta   90.00
_cell.angle_gamma   90.00
#
_symmetry.space_group_name_H-M   'P 1'
#
loop_
_entity.id
_entity.type
_entity.pdbx_description
1 polymer ?
#
loop_
_entity_poly.entity_id
_entity_poly.type
_entity_poly.pdbx_seq_one_letter_code
_entity_poly.pdbx_strand_id
1 'polypeptide(L)'
;MEKKDVQLNIRMTQELKKRIEDSARSNNRTINTEAITLIEKALSDQMSEFGYRVRDASIELSEQIDLPANEIEKLINATLVGEVTKALSISLEDVLENAKKSFLTEIDKHKK
;
A
#
# COMPACT_ATOMS: atom_id res chain seq x y z
N MET A 1 -20.07 -20.41 16.46
CA MET A 1 -19.97 -19.18 17.25
C MET A 1 -19.13 -18.21 16.45
N GLU A 2 -19.71 -17.11 15.97
CA GLU A 2 -18.91 -16.00 15.42
C GLU A 2 -17.93 -15.54 16.51
N LYS A 3 -16.64 -15.48 16.19
CA LYS A 3 -15.63 -14.96 17.10
C LYS A 3 -15.98 -13.49 17.37
N LYS A 4 -16.32 -13.20 18.61
CA LYS A 4 -16.61 -11.83 19.09
C LYS A 4 -15.41 -10.93 18.75
N ASP A 5 -15.69 -9.75 18.18
CA ASP A 5 -14.63 -8.79 17.83
C ASP A 5 -13.74 -8.49 19.05
N VAL A 6 -12.42 -8.52 18.82
CA VAL A 6 -11.42 -8.30 19.87
C VAL A 6 -11.41 -6.82 20.22
N GLN A 7 -11.69 -6.49 21.48
CA GLN A 7 -11.52 -5.13 21.99
C GLN A 7 -10.04 -4.88 22.29
N LEU A 8 -9.41 -4.00 21.50
CA LEU A 8 -8.01 -3.62 21.68
C LEU A 8 -7.89 -2.47 22.68
N ASN A 9 -7.12 -2.68 23.76
CA ASN A 9 -6.74 -1.63 24.70
C ASN A 9 -5.41 -1.01 24.27
N ILE A 10 -5.47 -0.04 23.33
CA ILE A 10 -4.29 0.59 22.76
C ILE A 10 -3.73 1.65 23.72
N ARG A 11 -2.47 1.51 24.13
CA ARG A 11 -1.74 2.56 24.84
C ARG A 11 -1.11 3.51 23.81
N MET A 12 -1.24 4.81 24.05
CA MET A 12 -0.71 5.85 23.17
C MET A 12 -0.21 7.04 23.98
N THR A 13 0.66 7.86 23.37
CA THR A 13 1.14 9.10 23.97
C THR A 13 0.02 10.13 24.08
N GLN A 14 0.15 11.09 25.00
CA GLN A 14 -0.83 12.17 25.15
C GLN A 14 -0.96 13.02 23.88
N GLU A 15 0.16 13.24 23.19
CA GLU A 15 0.19 13.97 21.93
C GLU A 15 -0.61 13.24 20.84
N LEU A 16 -0.39 11.94 20.66
CA LEU A 16 -1.12 11.15 19.67
C LEU A 16 -2.62 11.13 19.98
N LYS A 17 -2.97 10.93 21.26
CA LYS A 17 -4.37 10.97 21.70
C LYS A 17 -5.02 12.31 21.37
N LYS A 18 -4.37 13.43 21.68
CA LYS A 18 -4.88 14.77 21.38
C LYS A 18 -5.11 14.98 19.89
N ARG A 19 -4.16 14.56 19.05
CA ARG A 19 -4.30 14.65 17.58
C ARG A 19 -5.49 13.86 17.06
N ILE A 20 -5.74 12.67 17.60
CA ILE A 20 -6.91 11.85 17.24
C ILE A 20 -8.21 12.52 17.71
N GLU A 21 -8.23 13.09 18.92
CA GLU A 21 -9.40 13.81 19.44
C GLU A 21 -9.75 15.05 18.60
N ASP A 22 -8.74 15.84 18.22
CA ASP A 22 -8.92 17.02 17.36
C ASP A 22 -9.44 16.60 15.96
N SER A 23 -8.90 15.51 15.39
CA SER A 23 -9.38 14.93 14.12
C SER A 23 -10.81 14.39 14.22
N ALA A 24 -11.16 13.73 15.33
CA ALA A 24 -12.50 13.19 15.53
C ALA A 24 -13.54 14.32 15.61
N ARG A 25 -13.20 15.44 16.27
CA ARG A 25 -14.04 16.63 16.33
C ARG A 25 -14.22 17.28 14.95
N SER A 26 -13.16 17.44 14.18
CA SER A 26 -13.26 18.05 12.84
C SER A 26 -14.06 17.19 11.86
N ASN A 27 -14.00 15.86 12.01
CA ASN A 27 -14.68 14.91 11.14
C ASN A 27 -16.05 14.44 11.66
N ASN A 28 -16.56 15.02 12.76
CA ASN A 28 -17.83 14.65 13.40
C ASN A 28 -17.98 13.14 13.67
N ARG A 29 -16.92 12.52 14.22
CA ARG A 29 -16.86 11.09 14.56
C ARG A 29 -16.56 10.87 16.03
N THR A 30 -16.85 9.67 16.53
CA THR A 30 -16.33 9.27 17.84
C THR A 30 -14.82 9.05 17.76
N ILE A 31 -14.11 9.21 18.88
CA ILE A 31 -12.66 9.00 18.96
C ILE A 31 -12.29 7.60 18.47
N ASN A 32 -13.08 6.57 18.84
CA ASN A 32 -12.82 5.19 18.40
C ASN A 32 -13.00 5.02 16.90
N THR A 33 -14.10 5.54 16.33
CA THR A 33 -14.35 5.47 14.89
C THR A 33 -13.25 6.16 14.10
N GLU A 34 -12.82 7.34 14.56
CA GLU A 34 -11.75 8.08 13.90
C GLU A 34 -10.39 7.39 14.05
N ALA A 35 -10.08 6.84 15.22
CA ALA A 35 -8.85 6.08 15.43
C ALA A 35 -8.77 4.87 14.48
N ILE A 36 -9.85 4.11 14.33
CA ILE A 36 -9.92 3.00 13.37
C ILE A 36 -9.77 3.52 11.94
N THR A 37 -10.47 4.59 11.56
CA THR A 37 -10.36 5.14 10.19
C THR A 37 -8.93 5.59 9.87
N LEU A 38 -8.25 6.22 10.82
CA LEU A 38 -6.86 6.66 10.65
C LEU A 38 -5.90 5.47 10.57
N ILE A 39 -6.15 4.41 11.34
CA ILE A 39 -5.40 3.15 11.25
C ILE A 39 -5.64 2.54 9.86
N GLU A 40 -6.88 2.33 9.45
CA GLU A 40 -7.24 1.80 8.13
C GLU A 40 -6.56 2.61 7.02
N LYS A 41 -6.63 3.94 7.07
CA LYS A 41 -5.99 4.82 6.09
C LYS A 41 -4.46 4.67 6.06
N ALA A 42 -3.82 4.58 7.22
CA ALA A 42 -2.38 4.36 7.32
C ALA A 42 -1.97 2.96 6.81
N LEU A 43 -2.86 1.99 6.96
CA LEU A 43 -2.72 0.63 6.45
C LEU A 43 -3.30 0.48 5.02
N SER A 44 -3.84 1.53 4.40
CA SER A 44 -4.41 1.48 3.05
C SER A 44 -3.64 2.33 2.05
N ASP A 45 -2.49 2.88 2.45
CA ASP A 45 -1.63 3.60 1.52
C ASP A 45 -1.24 2.64 0.39
N GLN A 46 -1.24 3.06 -0.89
CA GLN A 46 -1.17 2.12 -2.02
C GLN A 46 0.12 1.28 -2.07
N MET A 47 1.21 1.76 -1.45
CA MET A 47 2.42 0.96 -1.21
C MET A 47 2.18 -0.16 -0.18
N SER A 48 1.29 0.06 0.79
CA SER A 48 0.93 -0.91 1.82
C SER A 48 -0.06 -1.96 1.31
N GLU A 49 -1.00 -1.65 0.41
CA GLU A 49 -1.90 -2.66 -0.19
C GLU A 49 -1.09 -3.74 -0.92
N PHE A 50 -0.04 -3.32 -1.66
CA PHE A 50 0.90 -4.24 -2.25
C PHE A 50 1.67 -5.05 -1.18
N GLY A 51 2.19 -4.39 -0.14
CA GLY A 51 2.87 -5.04 0.98
C GLY A 51 2.00 -6.08 1.72
N TYR A 52 0.72 -5.80 1.95
CA TYR A 52 -0.22 -6.76 2.55
C TYR A 52 -0.45 -7.95 1.64
N ARG A 53 -0.62 -7.75 0.33
CA ARG A 53 -0.78 -8.86 -0.62
C ARG A 53 0.47 -9.72 -0.70
N VAL A 54 1.66 -9.14 -0.64
CA VAL A 54 2.93 -9.90 -0.56
C VAL A 54 2.98 -10.70 0.73
N ARG A 55 2.64 -10.10 1.87
CA ARG A 55 2.63 -10.76 3.17
C ARG A 55 1.61 -11.90 3.25
N ASP A 56 0.38 -11.67 2.80
CA ASP A 56 -0.69 -12.66 2.80
C ASP A 56 -0.33 -13.84 1.90
N ALA A 57 0.18 -13.57 0.69
CA ALA A 57 0.70 -14.60 -0.20
C ALA A 57 1.88 -15.36 0.43
N SER A 58 2.74 -14.69 1.19
CA SER A 58 3.87 -15.33 1.88
C SER A 58 3.41 -16.27 2.99
N ILE A 59 2.33 -15.93 3.70
CA ILE A 59 1.71 -16.79 4.72
C ILE A 59 1.11 -18.03 4.05
N GLU A 60 0.29 -17.84 3.01
CA GLU A 60 -0.33 -18.96 2.27
C GLU A 60 0.72 -19.90 1.66
N LEU A 61 1.79 -19.34 1.10
CA LEU A 61 2.90 -20.11 0.55
C LEU A 61 3.70 -20.83 1.63
N SER A 62 3.90 -20.23 2.82
CA SER A 62 4.64 -20.87 3.91
C SER A 62 4.04 -22.21 4.34
N GLU A 63 2.72 -22.35 4.24
CA GLU A 63 2.01 -23.60 4.52
C GLU A 63 2.28 -24.71 3.49
N GLN A 64 2.78 -24.34 2.30
CA GLN A 64 3.00 -25.26 1.17
C GLN A 64 4.48 -25.61 0.95
N ILE A 65 5.41 -24.71 1.30
CA ILE A 65 6.84 -24.84 0.96
C ILE A 65 7.80 -25.03 2.15
N ASP A 66 7.28 -25.26 3.37
CA ASP A 66 8.07 -25.47 4.60
C ASP A 66 9.19 -24.41 4.79
N LEU A 67 8.84 -23.17 4.45
CA LEU A 67 9.70 -21.99 4.58
C LEU A 67 8.93 -20.95 5.39
N PRO A 68 9.59 -20.25 6.33
CA PRO A 68 8.91 -19.26 7.15
C PRO A 68 8.47 -18.07 6.28
N ALA A 69 7.25 -17.56 6.53
CA ALA A 69 6.62 -16.52 5.72
C ALA A 69 7.50 -15.25 5.53
N ASN A 70 8.32 -14.91 6.53
CA ASN A 70 9.24 -13.77 6.44
C ASN A 70 10.39 -13.97 5.43
N GLU A 71 10.83 -15.20 5.18
CA GLU A 71 11.82 -15.51 4.15
C GLU A 71 11.19 -15.51 2.77
N ILE A 72 9.97 -16.02 2.65
CA ILE A 72 9.18 -15.97 1.42
C ILE A 72 8.90 -14.50 1.03
N GLU A 73 8.54 -13.66 2.00
CA GLU A 73 8.31 -12.23 1.79
C GLU A 73 9.56 -11.53 1.24
N LYS A 74 10.74 -11.84 1.78
CA LYS A 74 12.02 -11.33 1.27
C LYS A 74 12.29 -11.78 -0.16
N LEU A 75 12.02 -13.05 -0.48
CA LEU A 75 12.21 -13.60 -1.82
C LEU A 75 11.27 -12.97 -2.84
N ILE A 76 9.99 -12.78 -2.50
CA ILE A 76 9.01 -12.11 -3.37
C ILE A 76 9.45 -10.67 -3.63
N ASN A 77 9.84 -9.94 -2.58
CA ASN A 77 10.30 -8.55 -2.71
C ASN A 77 11.56 -8.44 -3.58
N ALA A 78 12.56 -9.31 -3.38
CA ALA A 78 13.78 -9.33 -4.19
C ALA A 78 13.49 -9.65 -5.67
N THR A 79 12.60 -10.62 -5.92
CA THR A 79 12.19 -11.01 -7.28
C THR A 79 11.46 -9.87 -7.97
N LEU A 80 10.53 -9.22 -7.28
CA LEU A 80 9.78 -8.09 -7.80
C LEU A 80 10.70 -6.92 -8.16
N VAL A 81 11.66 -6.56 -7.30
CA VAL A 81 12.64 -5.52 -7.61
C VAL A 81 13.43 -5.89 -8.86
N GLY A 82 13.80 -7.16 -9.03
CA GLY A 82 14.46 -7.64 -10.24
C GLY A 82 13.60 -7.49 -11.50
N GLU A 83 12.34 -7.91 -11.44
CA GLU A 83 11.41 -7.81 -12.57
C GLU A 83 11.02 -6.37 -12.91
N VAL A 84 10.81 -5.52 -11.92
CA VAL A 84 10.60 -4.08 -12.11
C VAL A 84 11.85 -3.44 -12.71
N THR A 85 13.05 -3.80 -12.24
CA THR A 85 14.30 -3.28 -12.81
C THR A 85 14.43 -3.69 -14.28
N LYS A 86 14.11 -4.94 -14.63
CA LYS A 86 14.09 -5.41 -16.03
C LYS A 86 13.03 -4.69 -16.87
N ALA A 87 11.83 -4.50 -16.33
CA ALA A 87 10.73 -3.81 -16.99
C ALA A 87 10.98 -2.31 -17.13
N LEU A 88 11.75 -1.69 -16.23
CA LEU A 88 12.20 -0.30 -16.33
C LEU A 88 13.48 -0.15 -17.15
N SER A 89 14.16 -1.26 -17.46
CA SER A 89 15.27 -1.31 -18.43
C SER A 89 14.78 -1.28 -19.88
N ILE A 90 13.51 -0.90 -20.13
CA ILE A 90 13.11 -0.32 -21.41
C ILE A 90 14.11 0.80 -21.72
N SER A 91 14.72 0.78 -22.91
CA SER A 91 15.77 1.73 -23.25
C SER A 91 15.24 3.17 -23.08
N LEU A 92 16.09 4.09 -22.61
CA LEU A 92 15.73 5.49 -22.52
C LEU A 92 15.23 6.01 -23.88
N GLU A 93 15.78 5.51 -24.99
CA GLU A 93 15.28 5.80 -26.34
C GLU A 93 13.83 5.37 -26.55
N ASP A 94 13.41 4.19 -26.09
CA ASP A 94 12.02 3.72 -26.21
C ASP A 94 11.05 4.57 -25.37
N VAL A 95 11.48 4.99 -24.18
CA VAL A 95 10.71 5.91 -23.32
C VAL A 95 10.55 7.27 -24.00
N LEU A 96 11.63 7.81 -24.58
CA LEU A 96 11.61 9.08 -25.29
C LEU A 96 10.79 9.01 -26.58
N GLU A 97 10.85 7.91 -27.32
CA GLU A 97 10.01 7.65 -28.50
C GLU A 97 8.52 7.65 -28.14
N ASN A 98 8.14 6.94 -27.07
CA ASN A 98 6.75 6.83 -26.63
C ASN A 98 6.22 8.15 -26.07
N ALA A 99 7.06 8.90 -25.33
CA ALA A 99 6.73 10.24 -24.85
C ALA A 99 6.49 11.21 -26.03
N LYS A 100 7.34 11.17 -27.07
CA LYS A 100 7.20 12.00 -28.27
C LYS A 100 5.90 11.69 -29.03
N LYS A 101 5.59 10.41 -29.24
CA LYS A 101 4.33 9.98 -29.90
C LYS A 101 3.09 10.44 -29.12
N SER A 102 3.11 10.28 -27.80
CA SER A 102 1.99 10.70 -26.94
C SER A 102 1.80 12.22 -26.96
N PHE A 103 2.89 12.98 -26.91
CA PHE A 103 2.85 14.45 -26.97
C PHE A 103 2.31 14.99 -28.29
N LEU A 104 2.74 14.43 -29.43
CA LEU A 104 2.22 14.82 -30.75
C LEU A 104 0.72 14.52 -30.89
N THR A 105 0.28 13.37 -30.35
CA THR A 105 -1.14 12.98 -30.33
C THR A 105 -1.97 13.98 -29.53
N GLU A 106 -1.46 14.47 -28.40
CA GLU A 106 -2.16 15.45 -27.57
C GLU A 106 -2.21 16.84 -28.23
N ILE A 107 -1.14 17.28 -28.89
CA ILE A 107 -1.13 18.52 -29.68
C ILE A 107 -2.19 18.49 -30.79
N ASP A 108 -2.32 17.36 -31.50
CA ASP A 108 -3.29 17.24 -32.58
C ASP A 108 -4.75 17.28 -32.08
N LYS A 109 -5.02 16.81 -30.86
CA LYS A 109 -6.33 16.98 -30.21
C LYS A 109 -6.65 18.44 -29.91
N HIS A 110 -5.65 19.26 -29.60
CA HIS A 110 -5.80 20.69 -29.30
C HIS A 110 -5.76 21.60 -30.54
N LYS A 111 -5.50 21.05 -31.73
CA LYS A 111 -5.51 21.79 -33.01
C LYS A 111 -6.85 21.70 -33.77
N LYS A 112 -7.83 20.98 -33.24
CA LYS A 112 -9.24 21.00 -33.69
C LYS A 112 -10.06 21.89 -32.79
#